data_AF-A0A925RHH1-F1
#
_entry.id   AF-A0A925RHH1-F1
#
_cell.length_a   1.000
_cell.length_b   1.000
_cell.length_c   1.000
_cell.angle_alpha   90.00
_cell.angle_beta   90.00
_cell.angle_gamma   90.00
#
_symmetry.space_group_name_H-M   'P 1'
#
loop_
_entity.id
_entity.type
_entity.pdbx_description
1 polymer ?
#
loop_
_entity_poly.entity_id
_entity_poly.type
_entity_poly.pdbx_seq_one_letter_code
_entity_poly.pdbx_strand_id
1 'polypeptide(L)'
;FNSIYPRYQRPRFSALSAYSIPLEIAVETGTIGLICFLWLLLVTLNLGWQQLQRLRADRDLDGFWLVGAIATLLGLLSHGLVDTVWYRPQVNTLWWFMIALIASYYSPLPEAREDV
;
A
#
# COMPACT_ATOMS: atom_id res chain seq x y z
N PHE A 1 -20.79 2.09 7.15
CA PHE A 1 -20.60 3.40 7.80
C PHE A 1 -21.93 4.13 7.80
N ASN A 2 -22.46 4.42 6.61
CA ASN A 2 -23.71 5.13 6.37
C ASN A 2 -24.96 4.49 7.01
N SER A 3 -24.95 3.20 7.36
CA SER A 3 -26.05 2.52 8.05
C SER A 3 -26.09 2.74 9.56
N ILE A 4 -24.93 2.96 10.21
CA ILE A 4 -24.80 3.01 11.67
C ILE A 4 -24.46 4.41 12.16
N TYR A 5 -23.51 5.09 11.53
CA TYR A 5 -23.04 6.42 11.94
C TYR A 5 -24.17 7.45 12.09
N PRO A 6 -25.18 7.51 11.19
CA PRO A 6 -26.28 8.46 11.33
C PRO A 6 -27.12 8.36 12.60
N ARG A 7 -27.07 7.22 13.32
CA ARG A 7 -27.78 7.05 14.59
C ARG A 7 -27.11 7.78 15.75
N TYR A 8 -25.82 8.07 15.62
CA TYR A 8 -24.99 8.70 16.65
C TYR A 8 -24.48 10.09 16.23
N GLN A 9 -24.75 10.50 14.98
CA GLN A 9 -24.32 11.80 14.47
C GLN A 9 -25.09 12.95 15.15
N ARG A 10 -24.40 14.08 15.37
CA ARG A 10 -25.08 15.30 15.80
C ARG A 10 -25.90 15.84 14.62
N PRO A 11 -27.17 16.22 14.81
CA PRO A 11 -27.97 16.80 13.75
C PRO A 11 -27.23 17.98 13.10
N ARG A 12 -27.22 18.05 11.76
CA ARG A 12 -26.50 19.02 10.91
C ARG A 12 -24.99 18.81 10.72
N PHE A 13 -24.39 17.77 11.31
CA PHE A 13 -22.99 17.39 11.09
C PHE A 13 -22.92 15.95 10.58
N SER A 14 -22.90 15.77 9.26
CA SER A 14 -22.78 14.45 8.61
C SER A 14 -21.32 14.16 8.24
N ALA A 15 -20.84 12.96 8.54
CA ALA A 15 -19.61 12.44 7.96
C ALA A 15 -19.96 11.63 6.72
N LEU A 16 -19.18 11.81 5.65
CA LEU A 16 -19.38 11.11 4.38
C LEU A 16 -18.81 9.68 4.39
N SER A 17 -17.85 9.43 5.29
CA SER A 17 -16.90 8.31 5.22
C SER A 17 -16.18 8.17 6.56
N ALA A 18 -15.57 7.01 6.83
CA ALA A 18 -14.60 6.87 7.91
C ALA A 18 -13.35 7.71 7.57
N TYR A 19 -12.90 8.55 8.50
CA TYR A 19 -11.79 9.48 8.26
C TYR A 19 -10.40 8.79 8.33
N SER A 20 -10.33 7.52 7.96
CA SER A 20 -9.15 6.65 8.05
C SER A 20 -9.27 5.57 6.99
N ILE A 21 -8.27 5.45 6.12
CA ILE A 21 -8.28 4.56 4.96
C ILE A 21 -8.50 3.08 5.34
N PRO A 22 -7.80 2.50 6.35
CA PRO A 22 -8.05 1.12 6.73
C PRO A 22 -9.49 0.87 7.22
N LEU A 23 -10.05 1.82 7.96
CA LEU A 23 -11.43 1.74 8.43
C LEU A 23 -12.41 1.89 7.27
N GLU A 24 -12.13 2.79 6.33
CA GLU A 24 -12.97 2.97 5.16
C GLU A 24 -12.99 1.72 4.29
N ILE A 25 -11.83 1.14 3.99
CA ILE A 25 -11.72 -0.15 3.28
C ILE A 25 -12.51 -1.23 4.03
N ALA A 26 -12.31 -1.36 5.34
CA ALA A 26 -13.01 -2.38 6.14
C ALA A 26 -14.53 -2.21 6.11
N VAL A 27 -15.02 -0.97 6.05
CA VAL A 27 -16.45 -0.68 6.14
C VAL A 27 -17.13 -0.71 4.77
N GLU A 28 -16.43 -0.37 3.69
CA GLU A 28 -16.94 -0.44 2.32
C GLU A 28 -16.86 -1.85 1.73
N THR A 29 -15.73 -2.55 1.96
CA THR A 29 -15.43 -3.86 1.34
C THR A 29 -15.53 -5.04 2.30
N GLY A 30 -15.71 -4.78 3.60
CA GLY A 30 -15.75 -5.80 4.64
C GLY A 30 -14.37 -6.34 5.01
N THR A 31 -14.35 -7.37 5.86
CA THR A 31 -13.13 -8.02 6.35
C THR A 31 -12.30 -8.63 5.22
N ILE A 32 -12.95 -9.17 4.17
CA ILE A 32 -12.25 -9.78 3.03
C ILE A 32 -11.42 -8.73 2.28
N GLY A 33 -12.01 -7.58 1.95
CA GLY A 33 -11.27 -6.53 1.25
C GLY A 33 -10.16 -5.93 2.11
N LEU A 34 -10.37 -5.81 3.43
CA LEU A 34 -9.30 -5.44 4.36
C LEU A 34 -8.14 -6.45 4.35
N ILE A 35 -8.44 -7.76 4.37
CA ILE A 35 -7.41 -8.81 4.30
C ILE A 35 -6.66 -8.74 2.97
N CYS A 36 -7.35 -8.59 1.85
CA CYS A 36 -6.71 -8.43 0.53
C CYS A 36 -5.79 -7.21 0.48
N PHE A 37 -6.21 -6.09 1.07
CA PHE A 37 -5.39 -4.89 1.17
C PHE A 37 -4.13 -5.12 2.01
N LEU A 38 -4.27 -5.72 3.20
CA LEU A 38 -3.11 -6.05 4.06
C LEU A 38 -2.18 -7.06 3.39
N TRP A 39 -2.73 -8.03 2.64
CA TRP A 39 -1.95 -8.98 1.87
C TRP A 39 -1.13 -8.29 0.77
N LEU A 40 -1.73 -7.35 0.04
CA LEU A 40 -1.02 -6.53 -0.95
C LEU A 40 0.16 -5.79 -0.28
N LEU A 41 -0.06 -5.15 0.88
CA LEU A 41 1.02 -4.48 1.61
C LEU A 41 2.14 -5.44 1.99
N LEU A 42 1.80 -6.62 2.51
CA LEU A 42 2.76 -7.63 2.90
C LEU A 42 3.59 -8.10 1.71
N VAL A 43 2.96 -8.41 0.56
CA VAL A 43 3.66 -8.86 -0.64
C VAL A 43 4.57 -7.76 -1.20
N THR A 44 4.08 -6.53 -1.33
CA THR A 44 4.87 -5.40 -1.84
C THR A 44 6.06 -5.10 -0.95
N LEU A 45 5.88 -5.04 0.38
CA LEU A 45 6.97 -4.76 1.31
C LEU A 45 7.97 -5.90 1.38
N ASN A 46 7.51 -7.16 1.32
CA ASN A 46 8.40 -8.32 1.30
C ASN A 46 9.26 -8.32 0.03
N LEU A 47 8.66 -8.09 -1.15
CA LEU A 47 9.40 -7.96 -2.40
C LEU A 47 10.42 -6.82 -2.32
N GLY A 48 10.00 -5.62 -1.89
CA GLY A 48 10.89 -4.47 -1.76
C GLY A 48 12.05 -4.75 -0.81
N TRP A 49 11.80 -5.44 0.31
CA TRP A 49 12.83 -5.81 1.27
C TRP A 49 13.83 -6.83 0.70
N GLN A 50 13.36 -7.89 0.03
CA GLN A 50 14.22 -8.88 -0.61
C GLN A 50 15.13 -8.24 -1.68
N GLN A 51 14.55 -7.42 -2.55
CA GLN A 51 15.31 -6.75 -3.62
C GLN A 51 16.28 -5.71 -3.05
N LEU A 52 15.90 -4.99 -1.99
CA LEU A 52 16.81 -4.07 -1.31
C LEU A 52 18.01 -4.79 -0.70
N GLN A 53 17.81 -5.97 -0.10
CA GLN A 53 18.92 -6.77 0.43
C GLN A 53 19.86 -7.22 -0.68
N ARG A 54 19.33 -7.64 -1.83
CA ARG A 54 20.12 -8.02 -3.01
C ARG A 54 20.93 -6.83 -3.54
N LEU A 55 20.29 -5.71 -3.85
CA LEU A 55 20.96 -4.51 -4.38
C LEU A 55 22.03 -3.99 -3.41
N ARG A 56 21.78 -4.08 -2.10
CA ARG A 56 22.77 -3.74 -1.07
C ARG A 56 23.99 -4.66 -1.11
N ALA A 57 23.82 -5.96 -1.35
CA ALA A 57 24.92 -6.91 -1.48
C ALA A 57 25.76 -6.61 -2.73
N ASP A 58 25.10 -6.26 -3.84
CA ASP A 58 25.72 -5.90 -5.12
C ASP A 58 26.32 -4.47 -5.12
N ARG A 59 26.10 -3.69 -4.05
CA ARG A 59 26.44 -2.25 -3.93
C ARG A 59 25.85 -1.40 -5.06
N ASP A 60 24.67 -1.78 -5.52
CA ASP A 60 23.94 -1.07 -6.55
C ASP A 60 23.24 0.18 -5.97
N LEU A 61 23.38 1.30 -6.66
CA LEU A 61 22.75 2.58 -6.30
C LEU A 61 21.23 2.54 -6.45
N ASP A 62 20.70 1.61 -7.26
CA ASP A 62 19.26 1.42 -7.42
C ASP A 62 18.54 1.08 -6.11
N GLY A 63 19.27 0.58 -5.10
CA GLY A 63 18.73 0.37 -3.76
C GLY A 63 18.13 1.64 -3.15
N PHE A 64 18.64 2.83 -3.49
CA PHE A 64 18.09 4.10 -3.00
C PHE A 64 16.68 4.38 -3.54
N TRP A 65 16.37 3.95 -4.77
CA TRP A 65 15.02 4.06 -5.32
C TRP A 65 14.03 3.20 -4.54
N LEU A 66 14.40 1.97 -4.18
CA LEU A 66 13.57 1.11 -3.33
C LEU A 66 13.37 1.69 -1.93
N VAL A 67 14.41 2.26 -1.32
CA VAL A 67 14.28 2.95 -0.01
C VAL A 67 13.30 4.11 -0.10
N GLY A 68 13.42 4.95 -1.14
CA GLY A 68 12.49 6.07 -1.38
C GLY A 68 11.05 5.60 -1.61
N ALA A 69 10.86 4.53 -2.38
CA ALA A 69 9.55 3.95 -2.64
C ALA A 69 8.89 3.41 -1.37
N ILE A 70 9.63 2.61 -0.59
CA ILE A 70 9.14 2.05 0.68
C ILE A 70 8.84 3.17 1.68
N ALA A 71 9.72 4.15 1.81
CA ALA A 71 9.49 5.30 2.71
C ALA A 71 8.24 6.09 2.32
N THR A 72 8.02 6.31 1.01
CA THR A 72 6.82 6.97 0.50
C THR A 72 5.55 6.18 0.81
N LEU A 73 5.56 4.86 0.57
CA LEU A 73 4.42 4.00 0.92
C LEU A 73 4.12 4.04 2.42
N LEU A 74 5.12 3.92 3.29
CA LEU A 74 4.95 3.96 4.74
C LEU A 74 4.46 5.34 5.23
N GLY A 75 4.94 6.42 4.61
CA GLY A 75 4.48 7.78 4.91
C GLY A 75 3.02 7.98 4.52
N LEU A 76 2.62 7.55 3.31
CA LEU A 76 1.23 7.61 2.85
C LEU A 76 0.30 6.72 3.70
N LEU A 77 0.75 5.52 4.10
CA LEU A 77 -0.02 4.64 4.99
C LEU A 77 -0.22 5.27 6.37
N SER A 78 0.84 5.86 6.91
CA SER A 78 0.81 6.52 8.23
C SER A 78 -0.16 7.71 8.21
N HIS A 79 -0.15 8.51 7.15
CA HIS A 79 -1.12 9.58 6.94
C HIS A 79 -2.53 9.02 6.71
N GLY A 80 -2.66 7.91 5.98
CA GLY A 80 -3.91 7.21 5.72
C GLY A 80 -4.58 6.65 6.97
N LEU A 81 -3.85 6.52 8.09
CA LEU A 81 -4.43 6.10 9.36
C LEU A 81 -5.33 7.19 9.97
N VAL A 82 -5.07 8.46 9.67
CA VAL A 82 -5.72 9.63 10.31
C VAL A 82 -6.42 10.56 9.32
N ASP A 83 -6.32 10.31 8.01
CA ASP A 83 -6.92 11.14 6.97
C ASP A 83 -7.24 10.32 5.71
N THR A 84 -8.09 10.90 4.85
CA THR A 84 -8.59 10.32 3.60
C THR A 84 -7.98 10.96 2.36
N VAL A 85 -6.92 11.76 2.51
CA VAL A 85 -6.17 12.43 1.43
C VAL A 85 -5.76 11.47 0.29
N TRP A 86 -5.60 10.19 0.58
CA TRP A 86 -5.31 9.15 -0.41
C TRP A 86 -6.37 9.04 -1.53
N TYR A 87 -7.64 9.36 -1.27
CA TYR A 87 -8.67 9.36 -2.33
C TYR A 87 -8.48 10.48 -3.37
N ARG A 88 -7.59 11.46 -3.12
CA ARG A 88 -7.25 12.47 -4.12
C ARG A 88 -6.50 11.78 -5.28
N PRO A 89 -6.93 11.98 -6.54
CA PRO A 89 -6.35 11.27 -7.68
C PRO A 89 -4.82 11.37 -7.76
N GLN A 90 -4.24 12.53 -7.45
CA GLN A 90 -2.80 12.77 -7.49
C GLN A 90 -2.03 11.89 -6.49
N VAL A 91 -2.56 11.75 -5.27
CA VAL A 91 -1.95 10.94 -4.21
C VAL A 91 -2.13 9.46 -4.52
N ASN A 92 -3.30 9.09 -5.03
CA ASN A 92 -3.58 7.72 -5.47
C ASN A 92 -2.65 7.28 -6.62
N THR A 93 -2.39 8.16 -7.59
CA THR A 93 -1.42 7.90 -8.65
C THR A 93 -0.01 7.68 -8.10
N LEU A 94 0.44 8.50 -7.14
CA LEU A 94 1.74 8.31 -6.49
C LEU A 94 1.81 6.97 -5.76
N TRP A 95 0.75 6.58 -5.06
CA TRP A 95 0.66 5.28 -4.39
C TRP A 95 0.90 4.12 -5.35
N TRP A 96 0.12 4.06 -6.44
CA TRP A 96 0.26 2.98 -7.42
C TRP A 96 1.60 3.02 -8.15
N PHE A 97 2.13 4.23 -8.40
CA PHE A 97 3.45 4.38 -8.99
C PHE A 97 4.56 3.82 -8.08
N MET A 98 4.50 4.05 -6.77
CA MET A 98 5.47 3.47 -5.83
C MET A 98 5.36 1.94 -5.74
N ILE A 99 4.15 1.37 -5.78
CA ILE A 99 3.96 -0.08 -5.88
C ILE A 99 4.58 -0.62 -7.17
N ALA A 100 4.31 0.04 -8.30
CA ALA A 100 4.85 -0.36 -9.61
C ALA A 100 6.38 -0.28 -9.65
N LEU A 101 6.97 0.75 -9.04
CA LEU A 101 8.41 0.91 -8.92
C LEU A 101 9.05 -0.22 -8.10
N ILE A 102 8.41 -0.65 -7.00
CA ILE A 102 8.91 -1.81 -6.25
C ILE A 102 8.75 -3.09 -7.07
N ALA A 103 7.60 -3.25 -7.73
CA ALA A 103 7.31 -4.43 -8.55
C ALA A 103 8.26 -4.56 -9.77
N SER A 104 8.76 -3.45 -10.32
CA SER A 104 9.68 -3.48 -11.46
C SER A 104 11.03 -4.11 -11.13
N TYR A 105 11.41 -4.20 -9.85
CA TYR A 105 12.61 -4.90 -9.40
C TYR A 105 12.41 -6.41 -9.25
N TYR A 106 11.20 -6.95 -9.47
CA TYR A 106 10.95 -8.39 -9.40
C TYR A 106 11.87 -9.16 -10.34
N SER A 107 12.59 -10.13 -9.80
CA SER A 107 13.43 -11.04 -10.57
C SER A 107 12.81 -12.44 -10.53
N PRO A 108 12.45 -13.03 -11.69
CA PRO A 108 12.00 -14.42 -11.73
C PRO A 108 13.11 -15.35 -11.24
N LEU A 109 12.72 -16.46 -10.63
CA LEU A 109 13.64 -17.56 -10.33
C LEU A 109 14.33 -18.01 -11.64
N PRO A 110 15.63 -18.34 -11.62
CA PRO A 110 16.28 -18.95 -12.77
C PRO A 110 15.51 -20.21 -13.17
N GLU A 111 15.09 -20.32 -14.43
CA GLU A 111 14.52 -21.57 -14.95
C GLU A 111 15.51 -22.69 -14.66
N ALA A 112 15.02 -23.77 -14.03
CA ALA A 112 15.82 -24.97 -13.84
C ALA A 112 16.27 -25.42 -15.22
N ARG A 113 17.58 -25.35 -15.47
CA ARG A 113 18.19 -25.81 -16.71
C ARG A 113 17.79 -27.28 -16.87
N GLU A 114 16.89 -27.57 -17.81
CA GLU A 114 16.65 -28.95 -18.24
C GLU A 114 17.91 -29.39 -18.97
N ASP A 115 18.81 -30.00 -18.21
CA ASP A 115 20.00 -30.65 -18.74
C ASP A 115 19.53 -31.86 -19.55
N VAL A 116 19.60 -31.73 -20.89
CA VAL A 116 19.32 -32.76 -21.90
C VAL A 116 20.23 -33.98 -21.73
#